data_AF-A0A7C6TI49-F1
#
_entry.id   AF-A0A7C6TI49-F1
#
_cell.length_a   1.000
_cell.length_b   1.000
_cell.length_c   1.000
_cell.angle_alpha   90.00
_cell.angle_beta   90.00
_cell.angle_gamma   90.00
#
_symmetry.space_group_name_H-M   'P 1'
#
loop_
_entity.id
_entity.type
_entity.pdbx_description
1 polymer ?
#
loop_
_entity_poly.entity_id
_entity_poly.type
_entity_poly.pdbx_seq_one_letter_code
_entity_poly.pdbx_strand_id
1 'polypeptide(L)'
;MEIRPVIASYTGETYRAIRAHLRAEVLRLIVRIAEAPLPAAEFDRRVVGELIAMRVLREVDGMVRLDTAVFSEDDIIRINAVVAPLGRQLAAALADVVAPLRDVPPETVTFLVGVLGVQQSLGEVLRESGLAVDWAAFGGTYARSKVDFHAVCDAQEALGPDLLNKSVFRGARYSAVFIGPGGRSYLLRPDAASGAASGVAGDAAGDAAGNTPDDVAALNTYLTDAYAALLAGTLDDAALRSAAERVGLWRDGAPAAPVITPETMARYAPTVDAVGAITASQFVDKMGTMRALLASTTSGRQGVPPENMMLHLWRYVRRSIARGLYAEGILTDRLPDTGLTTVFYANDVTLLARLLA
;
A
#
# COMPACT_ATOMS: atom_id res chain seq x y z
N MET A 1 -5.20 24.52 -8.75
CA MET A 1 -4.48 23.24 -8.50
C MET A 1 -5.40 22.08 -8.86
N GLU A 2 -4.93 21.09 -9.63
CA GLU A 2 -5.63 19.81 -9.81
C GLU A 2 -5.13 18.81 -8.76
N ILE A 3 -6.03 18.04 -8.15
CA ILE A 3 -5.68 17.03 -7.13
C ILE A 3 -6.19 15.64 -7.50
N ARG A 4 -5.47 14.62 -7.07
CA ARG A 4 -5.84 13.21 -7.22
C ARG A 4 -6.07 12.58 -5.84
N PRO A 5 -7.20 11.88 -5.64
CA PRO A 5 -7.43 11.14 -4.39
C PRO A 5 -6.53 9.90 -4.33
N VAL A 6 -6.04 9.60 -3.13
CA VAL A 6 -5.34 8.37 -2.81
C VAL A 6 -6.09 7.68 -1.68
N ILE A 7 -6.76 6.59 -2.03
CA ILE A 7 -7.71 5.88 -1.17
C ILE A 7 -7.03 4.62 -0.63
N ALA A 8 -6.92 4.52 0.69
CA ALA A 8 -6.63 3.28 1.40
C ALA A 8 -7.94 2.71 1.95
N SER A 9 -8.25 1.45 1.64
CA SER A 9 -9.46 0.80 2.14
C SER A 9 -9.26 -0.71 2.27
N TYR A 10 -9.79 -1.30 3.33
CA TYR A 10 -9.81 -2.74 3.53
C TYR A 10 -10.91 -3.46 2.73
N THR A 11 -11.85 -2.72 2.11
CA THR A 11 -12.94 -3.33 1.33
C THR A 11 -13.09 -2.67 -0.04
N GLY A 12 -13.42 -3.48 -1.06
CA GLY A 12 -13.69 -2.96 -2.40
C GLY A 12 -14.94 -2.10 -2.46
N GLU A 13 -15.94 -2.38 -1.62
CA GLU A 13 -17.18 -1.62 -1.52
C GLU A 13 -16.93 -0.19 -1.04
N THR A 14 -16.26 -0.03 0.10
CA THR A 14 -15.93 1.30 0.64
C THR A 14 -15.04 2.07 -0.32
N TYR A 15 -14.05 1.42 -0.95
CA TYR A 15 -13.24 2.04 -1.99
C TYR A 15 -14.10 2.62 -3.12
N ARG A 16 -15.06 1.85 -3.66
CA ARG A 16 -15.95 2.31 -4.74
C ARG A 16 -16.88 3.43 -4.29
N ALA A 17 -17.45 3.34 -3.09
CA ALA A 17 -18.33 4.36 -2.53
C ALA A 17 -17.60 5.72 -2.44
N ILE A 18 -16.39 5.73 -1.87
CA ILE A 18 -15.53 6.91 -1.83
C ILE A 18 -15.28 7.44 -3.24
N ARG A 19 -14.85 6.56 -4.15
CA ARG A 19 -14.47 6.94 -5.52
C ARG A 19 -15.63 7.49 -6.34
N ALA A 20 -16.86 7.02 -6.09
CA ALA A 20 -18.09 7.51 -6.72
C ALA A 20 -18.50 8.91 -6.21
N HIS A 21 -18.15 9.24 -4.97
CA HIS A 21 -18.42 10.54 -4.37
C HIS A 21 -17.39 11.61 -4.75
N LEU A 22 -16.10 11.25 -4.87
CA LEU A 22 -15.00 12.17 -5.19
C LEU A 22 -14.95 12.55 -6.68
N ARG A 23 -16.04 13.17 -7.16
CA ARG A 23 -16.18 13.71 -8.53
C ARG A 23 -15.45 15.04 -8.66
N ALA A 24 -15.26 15.51 -9.90
CA ALA A 24 -14.53 16.75 -10.20
C ALA A 24 -15.03 17.98 -9.42
N GLU A 25 -16.34 18.11 -9.21
CA GLU A 25 -16.93 19.20 -8.42
C GLU A 25 -16.51 19.15 -6.95
N VAL A 26 -16.54 17.96 -6.35
CA VAL A 26 -16.13 17.71 -4.97
C VAL A 26 -14.62 17.94 -4.81
N LEU A 27 -13.81 17.51 -5.78
CA LEU A 27 -12.37 17.78 -5.79
C LEU A 27 -12.07 19.28 -5.87
N ARG A 28 -12.80 20.05 -6.70
CA ARG A 28 -12.68 21.51 -6.75
C ARG A 28 -13.04 22.17 -5.41
N LEU A 29 -14.06 21.67 -4.72
CA LEU A 29 -14.42 22.13 -3.38
C LEU A 29 -13.28 21.89 -2.38
N ILE A 30 -12.68 20.69 -2.40
CA ILE A 30 -11.52 20.36 -1.53
C ILE A 30 -10.35 21.29 -1.82
N VAL A 31 -10.07 21.60 -3.10
CA VAL A 31 -9.02 22.56 -3.49
C VAL A 31 -9.30 23.95 -2.92
N ARG A 32 -10.53 24.46 -3.04
CA ARG A 32 -10.91 25.75 -2.45
C ARG A 32 -10.70 25.79 -0.93
N ILE A 33 -11.06 24.72 -0.23
CA ILE A 33 -10.86 24.61 1.23
C ILE A 33 -9.37 24.47 1.56
N ALA A 34 -8.57 23.84 0.71
CA ALA A 34 -7.13 23.73 0.90
C ALA A 34 -6.43 25.10 0.82
N GLU A 35 -6.93 26.04 0.02
CA GLU A 35 -6.41 27.41 -0.04
C GLU A 35 -6.69 28.17 1.27
N ALA A 36 -7.90 28.07 1.80
CA ALA A 36 -8.27 28.62 3.10
C ALA A 36 -9.53 27.95 3.68
N PRO A 37 -9.69 27.90 5.01
CA PRO A 37 -10.97 27.62 5.65
C PRO A 37 -12.12 28.45 5.08
N LEU A 38 -13.28 27.83 4.86
CA LEU A 38 -14.46 28.51 4.30
C LEU A 38 -15.69 28.36 5.21
N PRO A 39 -16.59 29.36 5.29
CA PRO A 39 -17.82 29.26 6.06
C PRO A 39 -18.69 28.06 5.66
N ALA A 40 -19.22 27.32 6.63
CA ALA A 40 -20.07 26.15 6.39
C ALA A 40 -21.37 26.49 5.65
N ALA A 41 -21.82 27.75 5.73
CA ALA A 41 -22.99 28.25 5.02
C ALA A 41 -22.80 28.35 3.49
N GLU A 42 -21.57 28.31 2.98
CA GLU A 42 -21.28 28.38 1.54
C GLU A 42 -21.50 27.04 0.80
N PHE A 43 -21.84 25.97 1.52
CA PHE A 43 -21.84 24.62 0.97
C PHE A 43 -23.16 23.88 1.16
N ASP A 44 -23.43 22.94 0.25
CA ASP A 44 -24.46 21.93 0.46
C ASP A 44 -24.06 21.05 1.67
N ARG A 45 -24.90 21.07 2.70
CA ARG A 45 -24.73 20.28 3.94
C ARG A 45 -24.60 18.78 3.67
N ARG A 46 -25.19 18.24 2.60
CA ARG A 46 -25.03 16.83 2.22
C ARG A 46 -23.61 16.53 1.77
N VAL A 47 -23.03 17.38 0.91
CA VAL A 47 -21.67 17.20 0.41
C VAL A 47 -20.64 17.32 1.54
N VAL A 48 -20.79 18.34 2.39
CA VAL A 48 -19.90 18.52 3.55
C VAL A 48 -20.05 17.37 4.54
N GLY A 49 -21.28 16.91 4.81
CA GLY A 49 -21.54 15.78 5.69
C GLY A 49 -20.86 14.48 5.22
N GLU A 50 -20.90 14.20 3.92
CA GLU A 50 -20.21 13.05 3.33
C GLU A 50 -18.68 13.17 3.47
N LEU A 51 -18.11 14.34 3.21
CA LEU A 51 -16.67 14.57 3.35
C LEU A 51 -16.20 14.52 4.82
N ILE A 52 -17.05 14.93 5.78
CA ILE A 52 -16.80 14.74 7.22
C ILE A 52 -16.87 13.26 7.58
N ALA A 53 -17.86 12.53 7.06
CA ALA A 53 -17.97 11.07 7.28
C ALA A 53 -16.77 10.30 6.71
N MET A 54 -16.18 10.78 5.61
CA MET A 54 -14.92 10.27 5.05
C MET A 54 -13.66 10.76 5.77
N ARG A 55 -13.80 11.63 6.79
CA ARG A 55 -12.68 12.28 7.50
C ARG A 55 -11.76 13.09 6.59
N VAL A 56 -12.31 13.65 5.52
CA VAL A 56 -11.61 14.58 4.63
C VAL A 56 -11.68 16.00 5.18
N LEU A 57 -12.83 16.36 5.74
CA LEU A 57 -13.11 17.69 6.28
C LEU A 57 -13.56 17.60 7.75
N ARG A 58 -13.50 18.74 8.44
CA ARG A 58 -14.12 18.96 9.75
C ARG A 58 -14.72 20.36 9.81
N GLU A 59 -15.75 20.52 10.63
CA GLU A 59 -16.36 21.82 10.93
C GLU A 59 -15.92 22.28 12.32
N VAL A 60 -15.35 23.48 12.41
CA VAL A 60 -14.89 24.11 13.65
C VAL A 60 -15.29 25.57 13.60
N ASP A 61 -16.03 26.05 14.61
CA ASP A 61 -16.48 27.44 14.73
C ASP A 61 -17.23 27.96 13.47
N GLY A 62 -18.07 27.11 12.88
CA GLY A 62 -18.83 27.44 11.66
C GLY A 62 -17.97 27.51 10.38
N MET A 63 -16.70 27.15 10.45
CA MET A 63 -15.78 27.07 9.33
C MET A 63 -15.48 25.62 8.98
N VAL A 64 -15.52 25.30 7.69
CA VAL A 64 -15.11 24.01 7.13
C VAL A 64 -13.62 24.07 6.81
N ARG A 65 -12.88 23.07 7.28
CA ARG A 65 -11.43 22.94 7.14
C ARG A 65 -11.05 21.53 6.74
N LEU A 66 -9.82 21.35 6.27
CA LEU A 66 -9.25 20.02 6.07
C LEU A 66 -9.15 19.25 7.40
N ASP A 67 -9.34 17.94 7.32
CA ASP A 67 -9.02 16.96 8.39
C ASP A 67 -8.06 15.85 7.90
N THR A 68 -7.65 15.93 6.63
CA THR A 68 -6.72 14.99 6.00
C THR A 68 -5.62 15.71 5.22
N ALA A 69 -4.66 14.95 4.68
CA ALA A 69 -3.59 15.48 3.83
C ALA A 69 -4.12 15.90 2.46
N VAL A 70 -3.83 17.14 2.08
CA VAL A 70 -3.86 17.69 0.73
C VAL A 70 -2.50 18.32 0.48
N PHE A 71 -1.62 17.63 -0.22
CA PHE A 71 -0.29 18.15 -0.54
C PHE A 71 -0.33 18.88 -1.88
N SER A 72 -0.10 20.19 -1.82
CA SER A 72 0.12 21.03 -3.00
C SER A 72 1.45 20.69 -3.68
N GLU A 73 1.67 21.21 -4.88
CA GLU A 73 2.97 21.06 -5.56
C GLU A 73 4.12 21.60 -4.71
N ASP A 74 3.97 22.78 -4.09
CA ASP A 74 4.96 23.34 -3.17
C ASP A 74 5.22 22.43 -1.96
N ASP A 75 4.18 21.78 -1.43
CA ASP A 75 4.34 20.80 -0.35
C ASP A 75 5.15 19.60 -0.82
N ILE A 76 4.85 19.08 -2.02
CA ILE A 76 5.53 17.92 -2.60
C ILE A 76 7.00 18.25 -2.86
N ILE A 77 7.32 19.43 -3.39
CA ILE A 77 8.71 19.89 -3.60
C ILE A 77 9.46 19.91 -2.26
N ARG A 78 8.87 20.51 -1.21
CA ARG A 78 9.45 20.53 0.15
C ARG A 78 9.64 19.13 0.71
N ILE A 79 8.62 18.27 0.57
CA ILE A 79 8.67 16.88 1.02
C ILE A 79 9.81 16.15 0.33
N ASN A 80 9.92 16.26 -0.99
CA ASN A 80 10.95 15.60 -1.79
C ASN A 80 12.36 16.00 -1.38
N ALA A 81 12.58 17.30 -1.12
CA ALA A 81 13.86 17.79 -0.63
C ALA A 81 14.27 17.15 0.72
N VAL A 82 13.30 16.85 1.58
CA VAL A 82 13.55 16.20 2.89
C VAL A 82 13.69 14.68 2.76
N VAL A 83 12.84 14.01 1.97
CA VAL A 83 12.80 12.54 1.94
C VAL A 83 13.84 11.93 0.99
N ALA A 84 14.26 12.63 -0.07
CA ALA A 84 15.22 12.09 -1.04
C ALA A 84 16.58 11.72 -0.42
N PRO A 85 17.18 12.54 0.48
CA PRO A 85 18.40 12.15 1.19
C PRO A 85 18.23 10.92 2.08
N LEU A 86 17.06 10.75 2.72
CA LEU A 86 16.81 9.64 3.64
C LEU A 86 16.89 8.29 2.94
N GLY A 87 16.33 8.18 1.73
CA GLY A 87 16.39 6.93 0.96
C GLY A 87 17.82 6.51 0.63
N ARG A 88 18.67 7.45 0.22
CA ARG A 88 20.08 7.19 -0.07
C ARG A 88 20.88 6.86 1.20
N GLN A 89 20.67 7.60 2.28
CA GLN A 89 21.36 7.39 3.56
C GLN A 89 21.00 6.03 4.17
N LEU A 90 19.73 5.63 4.08
CA LEU A 90 19.32 4.30 4.52
C LEU A 90 19.95 3.22 3.65
N ALA A 91 19.87 3.34 2.33
CA ALA A 91 20.42 2.34 1.43
C ALA A 91 21.94 2.13 1.65
N ALA A 92 22.70 3.22 1.77
CA ALA A 92 24.13 3.16 2.09
C ALA A 92 24.41 2.47 3.43
N ALA A 93 23.61 2.74 4.46
CA ALA A 93 23.77 2.12 5.78
C ALA A 93 23.40 0.63 5.80
N LEU A 94 22.60 0.17 4.84
CA LEU A 94 22.18 -1.23 4.74
C LEU A 94 23.14 -2.09 3.90
N ALA A 95 24.02 -1.49 3.09
CA ALA A 95 24.83 -2.19 2.08
C ALA A 95 25.63 -3.38 2.64
N ASP A 96 26.25 -3.23 3.82
CA ASP A 96 27.03 -4.31 4.44
C ASP A 96 26.16 -5.38 5.09
N VAL A 97 25.05 -4.96 5.72
CA VAL A 97 24.15 -5.87 6.45
C VAL A 97 23.37 -6.80 5.52
N VAL A 98 23.11 -6.35 4.29
CA VAL A 98 22.42 -7.17 3.28
C VAL A 98 23.36 -8.10 2.49
N ALA A 99 24.67 -8.03 2.71
CA ALA A 99 25.64 -8.89 2.02
C ALA A 99 25.34 -10.41 2.12
N PRO A 100 24.82 -10.95 3.24
CA PRO A 100 24.42 -12.35 3.32
C PRO A 100 23.27 -12.76 2.38
N LEU A 101 22.56 -11.79 1.79
CA LEU A 101 21.43 -12.03 0.88
C LEU A 101 21.80 -11.95 -0.61
N ARG A 102 23.09 -11.80 -0.95
CA ARG A 102 23.54 -11.60 -2.35
C ARG A 102 23.10 -12.72 -3.30
N ASP A 103 23.07 -13.96 -2.83
CA ASP A 103 22.71 -15.14 -3.63
C ASP A 103 21.22 -15.53 -3.47
N VAL A 104 20.45 -14.73 -2.74
CA VAL A 104 19.02 -14.97 -2.51
C VAL A 104 18.22 -14.44 -3.70
N PRO A 105 17.14 -15.12 -4.14
CA PRO A 105 16.31 -14.63 -5.23
C PRO A 105 15.88 -13.17 -5.01
N PRO A 106 15.99 -12.28 -6.02
CA PRO A 106 15.74 -10.85 -5.85
C PRO A 106 14.37 -10.51 -5.25
N GLU A 107 13.32 -11.25 -5.64
CA GLU A 107 11.95 -11.09 -5.12
C GLU A 107 11.88 -11.38 -3.61
N THR A 108 12.68 -12.34 -3.14
CA THR A 108 12.82 -12.64 -1.71
C THR A 108 13.54 -11.50 -1.00
N VAL A 109 14.59 -10.94 -1.59
CA VAL A 109 15.31 -9.79 -1.02
C VAL A 109 14.39 -8.57 -0.90
N THR A 110 13.59 -8.27 -1.92
CA THR A 110 12.59 -7.19 -1.87
C THR A 110 11.58 -7.37 -0.75
N PHE A 111 11.12 -8.60 -0.53
CA PHE A 111 10.22 -8.88 0.58
C PHE A 111 10.93 -8.76 1.94
N LEU A 112 12.09 -9.40 2.12
CA LEU A 112 12.79 -9.43 3.40
C LEU A 112 13.36 -8.06 3.80
N VAL A 113 14.06 -7.39 2.89
CA VAL A 113 14.71 -6.10 3.16
C VAL A 113 13.70 -4.97 2.99
N GLY A 114 13.07 -4.87 1.82
CA GLY A 114 12.19 -3.74 1.49
C GLY A 114 10.89 -3.74 2.29
N VAL A 115 10.23 -4.89 2.39
CA VAL A 115 8.90 -5.00 3.02
C VAL A 115 8.96 -5.29 4.51
N LEU A 116 9.76 -6.26 4.97
CA LEU A 116 9.84 -6.60 6.40
C LEU A 116 10.78 -5.66 7.14
N GLY A 117 12.06 -5.64 6.77
CA GLY A 117 13.08 -4.87 7.50
C GLY A 117 12.85 -3.36 7.43
N VAL A 118 12.59 -2.82 6.24
CA VAL A 118 12.43 -1.37 6.08
C VAL A 118 11.02 -0.91 6.44
N GLN A 119 10.00 -1.39 5.73
CA GLN A 119 8.66 -0.83 5.90
C GLN A 119 8.04 -1.12 7.26
N GLN A 120 8.16 -2.34 7.78
CA GLN A 120 7.50 -2.66 9.05
C GLN A 120 8.18 -2.01 10.23
N SER A 121 9.52 -2.01 10.28
CA SER A 121 10.23 -1.31 11.36
C SER A 121 9.97 0.19 11.34
N LEU A 122 9.86 0.81 10.17
CA LEU A 122 9.44 2.21 10.10
C LEU A 122 7.97 2.41 10.51
N GLY A 123 7.08 1.49 10.14
CA GLY A 123 5.71 1.48 10.65
C GLY A 123 5.63 1.40 12.18
N GLU A 124 6.51 0.63 12.81
CA GLU A 124 6.65 0.54 14.27
C GLU A 124 7.14 1.87 14.86
N VAL A 125 8.21 2.47 14.32
CA VAL A 125 8.69 3.79 14.75
C VAL A 125 7.59 4.86 14.67
N LEU A 126 6.82 4.87 13.58
CA LEU A 126 5.70 5.81 13.42
C LEU A 126 4.62 5.61 14.49
N ARG A 127 4.32 4.36 14.84
CA ARG A 127 3.34 4.02 15.89
C ARG A 127 3.84 4.45 17.27
N GLU A 128 5.06 4.08 17.62
CA GLU A 128 5.70 4.44 18.90
C GLU A 128 5.83 5.96 19.06
N SER A 129 6.05 6.65 17.94
CA SER A 129 6.14 8.11 17.91
C SER A 129 4.77 8.80 17.92
N GLY A 130 3.64 8.09 17.95
CA GLY A 130 2.30 8.68 17.91
C GLY A 130 2.00 9.41 16.59
N LEU A 131 2.56 8.93 15.48
CA LEU A 131 2.36 9.46 14.13
C LEU A 131 1.59 8.48 13.22
N ALA A 132 1.25 7.29 13.71
CA ALA A 132 0.39 6.36 13.00
C ALA A 132 -1.06 6.47 13.49
N VAL A 133 -1.99 6.70 12.57
CA VAL A 133 -3.43 6.59 12.86
C VAL A 133 -3.91 5.18 12.57
N ASP A 134 -4.67 4.59 13.49
CA ASP A 134 -5.33 3.30 13.26
C ASP A 134 -6.66 3.51 12.52
N TRP A 135 -6.55 3.70 11.20
CA TRP A 135 -7.71 3.82 10.34
C TRP A 135 -8.45 2.48 10.15
N ALA A 136 -7.87 1.35 10.54
CA ALA A 136 -8.57 0.06 10.56
C ALA A 136 -9.64 0.01 11.65
N ALA A 137 -9.51 0.83 12.69
CA ALA A 137 -10.52 1.01 13.74
C ALA A 137 -11.61 2.04 13.40
N PHE A 138 -11.53 2.74 12.25
CA PHE A 138 -12.57 3.69 11.87
C PHE A 138 -13.88 2.96 11.56
N GLY A 139 -14.98 3.40 12.18
CA GLY A 139 -16.35 2.94 11.91
C GLY A 139 -17.13 3.87 10.97
N GLY A 140 -18.43 3.57 10.80
CA GLY A 140 -19.35 4.36 9.99
C GLY A 140 -19.40 3.96 8.51
N THR A 141 -20.03 4.78 7.67
CA THR A 141 -20.25 4.53 6.23
C THR A 141 -18.95 4.22 5.47
N TYR A 142 -17.86 4.89 5.85
CA TYR A 142 -16.53 4.74 5.26
C TYR A 142 -15.56 4.04 6.22
N ALA A 143 -16.07 3.07 6.99
CA ALA A 143 -15.26 2.31 7.93
C ALA A 143 -14.01 1.71 7.29
N ARG A 144 -12.95 1.58 8.09
CA ARG A 144 -11.70 0.91 7.69
C ARG A 144 -11.10 1.50 6.41
N SER A 145 -11.19 2.81 6.25
CA SER A 145 -10.68 3.52 5.08
C SER A 145 -10.11 4.90 5.43
N LYS A 146 -9.25 5.40 4.54
CA LYS A 146 -8.66 6.73 4.63
C LYS A 146 -8.45 7.30 3.24
N VAL A 147 -8.72 8.59 3.09
CA VAL A 147 -8.54 9.34 1.86
C VAL A 147 -7.58 10.49 2.08
N ASP A 148 -6.59 10.60 1.21
CA ASP A 148 -5.66 11.72 1.15
C ASP A 148 -5.59 12.25 -0.30
N PHE A 149 -4.94 13.38 -0.51
CA PHE A 149 -4.85 14.03 -1.81
C PHE A 149 -3.45 14.57 -2.05
N HIS A 150 -3.01 14.48 -3.31
CA HIS A 150 -1.84 15.23 -3.80
C HIS A 150 -2.19 16.01 -5.06
N ALA A 151 -1.45 17.08 -5.31
CA ALA A 151 -1.45 17.76 -6.59
C ALA A 151 -1.01 16.79 -7.71
N VAL A 152 -1.63 16.94 -8.88
CA VAL A 152 -1.13 16.35 -10.12
C VAL A 152 -0.10 17.32 -10.69
N CYS A 153 1.18 16.98 -10.55
CA CYS A 153 2.31 17.84 -10.95
C CYS A 153 3.59 17.03 -11.22
N ASP A 154 4.55 17.64 -11.92
CA ASP A 154 5.83 17.04 -12.29
C ASP A 154 6.63 16.58 -11.05
N ALA A 155 6.57 17.34 -9.95
CA ALA A 155 7.24 16.98 -8.70
C ALA A 155 6.73 15.66 -8.10
N GLN A 156 5.44 15.35 -8.31
CA GLN A 156 4.84 14.08 -7.90
C GLN A 156 5.28 12.94 -8.83
N GLU A 157 5.27 13.19 -10.14
CA GLU A 157 5.63 12.21 -11.17
C GLU A 157 7.10 11.81 -11.09
N ALA A 158 7.99 12.77 -10.80
CA ALA A 158 9.43 12.57 -10.69
C ALA A 158 9.84 11.57 -9.58
N LEU A 159 8.96 11.29 -8.61
CA LEU A 159 9.20 10.26 -7.59
C LEU A 159 9.00 8.84 -8.09
N GLY A 160 8.25 8.67 -9.18
CA GLY A 160 7.87 7.38 -9.70
C GLY A 160 6.84 6.63 -8.83
N PRO A 161 6.53 5.37 -9.20
CA PRO A 161 5.59 4.52 -8.49
C PRO A 161 6.04 4.17 -7.07
N ASP A 162 5.07 3.83 -6.21
CA ASP A 162 5.35 3.25 -4.89
C ASP A 162 5.68 1.75 -5.05
N LEU A 163 6.95 1.46 -5.34
CA LEU A 163 7.44 0.12 -5.64
C LEU A 163 7.33 -0.83 -4.45
N LEU A 164 7.37 -0.32 -3.22
CA LEU A 164 7.26 -1.19 -2.05
C LEU A 164 5.81 -1.34 -1.56
N ASN A 165 4.82 -0.70 -2.21
CA ASN A 165 3.44 -0.86 -1.80
C ASN A 165 3.04 -2.34 -1.80
N LYS A 166 2.35 -2.80 -0.75
CA LYS A 166 2.05 -4.21 -0.57
C LYS A 166 0.58 -4.48 -0.29
N SER A 167 0.15 -5.68 -0.62
CA SER A 167 -1.14 -6.25 -0.23
C SER A 167 -0.92 -7.69 0.19
N VAL A 168 -1.57 -8.11 1.27
CA VAL A 168 -1.44 -9.45 1.83
C VAL A 168 -2.79 -10.14 1.73
N PHE A 169 -2.79 -11.38 1.27
CA PHE A 169 -3.96 -12.24 1.24
C PHE A 169 -3.64 -13.56 1.93
N ARG A 170 -4.52 -13.96 2.86
CA ARG A 170 -4.30 -15.11 3.72
C ARG A 170 -5.15 -16.29 3.25
N GLY A 171 -4.48 -17.37 2.87
CA GLY A 171 -5.06 -18.72 2.74
C GLY A 171 -5.10 -19.44 4.08
N ALA A 172 -5.52 -20.71 4.08
CA ALA A 172 -5.56 -21.53 5.29
C ALA A 172 -4.16 -21.90 5.77
N ARG A 173 -3.26 -22.30 4.85
CA ARG A 173 -1.91 -22.77 5.17
C ARG A 173 -0.83 -21.76 4.78
N TYR A 174 -1.05 -21.00 3.73
CA TYR A 174 -0.11 -20.02 3.21
C TYR A 174 -0.74 -18.64 3.11
N SER A 175 0.09 -17.62 3.06
CA SER A 175 -0.29 -16.25 2.72
C SER A 175 0.50 -15.80 1.50
N ALA A 176 -0.13 -14.99 0.66
CA ALA A 176 0.50 -14.34 -0.49
C ALA A 176 0.68 -12.85 -0.23
N VAL A 177 1.86 -12.35 -0.59
CA VAL A 177 2.23 -10.95 -0.53
C VAL A 177 2.48 -10.46 -1.95
N PHE A 178 1.70 -9.47 -2.35
CA PHE A 178 1.80 -8.78 -3.63
C PHE A 178 2.51 -7.45 -3.39
N ILE A 179 3.62 -7.21 -4.09
CA ILE A 179 4.46 -6.01 -3.93
C ILE A 179 4.47 -5.26 -5.27
N GLY A 180 4.23 -3.95 -5.26
CA GLY A 180 4.26 -3.07 -6.43
C GLY A 180 3.16 -1.99 -6.47
N PRO A 181 3.19 -1.11 -7.50
CA PRO A 181 2.28 0.04 -7.67
C PRO A 181 0.79 -0.26 -7.90
N GLY A 182 0.35 -1.52 -7.76
CA GLY A 182 -1.05 -1.87 -7.54
C GLY A 182 -1.67 -2.83 -8.56
N GLY A 183 -2.55 -3.68 -8.02
CA GLY A 183 -3.87 -3.99 -8.62
C GLY A 183 -3.99 -5.20 -9.52
N ARG A 184 -2.89 -5.77 -10.02
CA ARG A 184 -2.94 -7.08 -10.69
C ARG A 184 -2.32 -8.10 -9.75
N SER A 185 -3.09 -9.12 -9.42
CA SER A 185 -2.63 -10.33 -8.77
C SER A 185 -3.41 -11.48 -9.38
N TYR A 186 -3.09 -12.72 -9.00
CA TYR A 186 -3.88 -13.87 -9.42
C TYR A 186 -5.27 -13.91 -8.73
N LEU A 187 -5.52 -13.03 -7.76
CA LEU A 187 -6.77 -13.01 -7.00
C LEU A 187 -7.92 -12.49 -7.85
N LEU A 188 -9.04 -13.18 -7.74
CA LEU A 188 -10.32 -12.71 -8.26
C LEU A 188 -10.83 -11.58 -7.38
N ARG A 189 -11.36 -10.53 -7.99
CA ARG A 189 -11.88 -9.40 -7.22
C ARG A 189 -13.30 -9.73 -6.73
N PRO A 190 -13.65 -9.50 -5.46
CA PRO A 190 -15.00 -9.78 -4.93
C PRO A 190 -16.13 -9.03 -5.65
N ASP A 191 -15.83 -8.00 -6.43
CA ASP A 191 -16.80 -7.27 -7.26
C ASP A 191 -16.99 -7.84 -8.66
N ALA A 192 -16.09 -8.71 -9.12
CA ALA A 192 -16.29 -9.52 -10.32
C ALA A 192 -17.35 -10.64 -10.10
N ALA A 193 -17.75 -10.88 -8.85
CA ALA A 193 -18.84 -11.75 -8.44
C ALA A 193 -20.15 -11.51 -9.23
N SER A 194 -20.38 -10.26 -9.68
CA SER A 194 -21.64 -9.82 -10.31
C SER A 194 -21.67 -9.87 -11.84
N GLY A 195 -20.91 -10.77 -12.46
CA GLY A 195 -20.81 -10.92 -13.92
C GLY A 195 -22.05 -11.52 -14.60
N ALA A 196 -23.22 -10.86 -14.53
CA ALA A 196 -24.36 -11.07 -15.43
C ALA A 196 -25.31 -9.84 -15.51
N ALA A 197 -24.82 -8.60 -15.34
CA ALA A 197 -25.69 -7.40 -15.42
C ALA A 197 -25.07 -6.18 -16.12
N SER A 198 -24.13 -6.36 -17.05
CA SER A 198 -23.78 -5.30 -18.01
C SER A 198 -23.93 -5.84 -19.43
N GLY A 199 -25.06 -5.52 -20.03
CA GLY A 199 -25.53 -6.04 -21.31
C GLY A 199 -24.53 -5.89 -22.45
N VAL A 200 -24.15 -7.04 -23.01
CA VAL A 200 -24.02 -7.23 -24.45
C VAL A 200 -24.81 -8.49 -24.75
N ALA A 201 -25.89 -8.34 -25.53
CA ALA A 201 -26.73 -9.45 -25.94
C ALA A 201 -25.95 -10.41 -26.84
N GLY A 202 -25.96 -11.69 -26.49
CA GLY A 202 -25.44 -12.79 -27.28
C GLY A 202 -25.96 -14.09 -26.68
N ASP A 203 -26.96 -14.66 -27.33
CA ASP A 203 -27.69 -15.85 -26.90
C ASP A 203 -26.77 -17.05 -26.63
N ALA A 204 -26.66 -17.41 -25.35
CA ALA A 204 -26.43 -18.77 -24.90
C ALA A 204 -26.96 -18.87 -23.47
N ALA A 205 -28.24 -19.19 -23.34
CA ALA A 205 -28.84 -19.59 -22.08
C ALA A 205 -28.21 -20.93 -21.63
N GLY A 206 -27.18 -20.83 -20.79
CA GLY A 206 -26.70 -21.90 -19.94
C GLY A 206 -26.49 -21.30 -18.55
N ASP A 207 -27.07 -21.95 -17.53
CA ASP A 207 -27.13 -21.52 -16.13
C ASP A 207 -25.82 -20.88 -15.63
N ALA A 208 -25.78 -19.55 -15.62
CA ALA A 208 -24.67 -18.79 -15.02
C ALA A 208 -25.13 -18.27 -13.66
N ALA A 209 -25.08 -19.12 -12.63
CA ALA A 209 -25.07 -18.65 -11.26
C ALA A 209 -23.82 -17.77 -11.08
N GLY A 210 -24.02 -16.45 -10.95
CA GLY A 210 -22.92 -15.53 -10.64
C GLY A 210 -22.31 -15.92 -9.31
N ASN A 211 -20.98 -16.03 -9.25
CA ASN A 211 -20.26 -16.32 -8.00
C ASN A 211 -20.61 -15.27 -6.95
N THR A 212 -20.95 -15.66 -5.72
CA THR A 212 -21.15 -14.70 -4.63
C THR A 212 -19.80 -14.12 -4.15
N PRO A 213 -19.79 -12.99 -3.41
CA PRO A 213 -18.56 -12.52 -2.75
C PRO A 213 -17.89 -13.58 -1.86
N ASP A 214 -18.70 -14.43 -1.21
CA ASP A 214 -18.21 -15.53 -0.38
C ASP A 214 -17.55 -16.63 -1.22
N ASP A 215 -18.13 -16.97 -2.39
CA ASP A 215 -17.52 -17.93 -3.33
C ASP A 215 -16.17 -17.43 -3.84
N VAL A 216 -16.08 -16.13 -4.15
CA VAL A 216 -14.83 -15.50 -4.59
C VAL A 216 -13.78 -15.50 -3.46
N ALA A 217 -14.20 -15.23 -2.22
CA ALA A 217 -13.30 -15.29 -1.07
C ALA A 217 -12.78 -16.72 -0.82
N ALA A 218 -13.66 -17.73 -0.91
CA ALA A 218 -13.30 -19.13 -0.79
C ALA A 218 -12.35 -19.58 -1.90
N LEU A 219 -12.61 -19.18 -3.14
CA LEU A 219 -11.75 -19.48 -4.28
C LEU A 219 -10.37 -18.81 -4.15
N ASN A 220 -10.31 -17.55 -3.73
CA ASN A 220 -9.04 -16.86 -3.48
C ASN A 220 -8.22 -17.53 -2.36
N THR A 221 -8.89 -18.00 -1.31
CA THR A 221 -8.28 -18.79 -0.23
C THR A 221 -7.67 -20.07 -0.79
N TYR A 222 -8.44 -20.83 -1.56
CA TYR A 222 -7.97 -22.05 -2.22
C TYR A 222 -6.79 -21.78 -3.16
N LEU A 223 -6.88 -20.79 -4.05
CA LEU A 223 -5.82 -20.46 -5.01
C LEU A 223 -4.52 -20.07 -4.31
N THR A 224 -4.61 -19.36 -3.19
CA THR A 224 -3.43 -18.97 -2.40
C THR A 224 -2.71 -20.19 -1.85
N ASP A 225 -3.44 -21.14 -1.28
CA ASP A 225 -2.84 -22.38 -0.76
C ASP A 225 -2.36 -23.31 -1.88
N ALA A 226 -3.14 -23.44 -2.96
CA ALA A 226 -2.84 -24.33 -4.07
C ALA A 226 -1.60 -23.87 -4.84
N TYR A 227 -1.49 -22.58 -5.17
CA TYR A 227 -0.30 -22.05 -5.82
C TYR A 227 0.94 -22.15 -4.92
N ALA A 228 0.82 -21.85 -3.63
CA ALA A 228 1.94 -22.01 -2.71
C ALA A 228 2.41 -23.48 -2.63
N ALA A 229 1.48 -24.44 -2.55
CA ALA A 229 1.80 -25.86 -2.51
C ALA A 229 2.47 -26.35 -3.81
N LEU A 230 1.98 -25.88 -4.97
CA LEU A 230 2.57 -26.15 -6.29
C LEU A 230 4.00 -25.62 -6.38
N LEU A 231 4.22 -24.37 -5.98
CA LEU A 231 5.54 -23.72 -6.02
C LEU A 231 6.52 -24.37 -5.02
N ALA A 232 6.02 -24.86 -3.89
CA ALA A 232 6.80 -25.61 -2.90
C ALA A 232 7.07 -27.07 -3.31
N GLY A 233 6.52 -27.55 -4.43
CA GLY A 233 6.67 -28.93 -4.90
C GLY A 233 5.92 -29.96 -4.06
N THR A 234 4.97 -29.54 -3.22
CA THR A 234 4.12 -30.44 -2.41
C THR A 234 2.79 -30.80 -3.08
N LEU A 235 2.53 -30.22 -4.25
CA LEU A 235 1.40 -30.51 -5.12
C LEU A 235 1.90 -30.62 -6.56
N ASP A 236 1.47 -31.66 -7.27
CA ASP A 236 1.70 -31.82 -8.71
C ASP A 236 0.36 -31.80 -9.44
N ASP A 237 0.09 -30.72 -10.17
CA ASP A 237 -1.13 -30.54 -10.95
C ASP A 237 -0.81 -29.75 -12.23
N ALA A 238 -1.00 -30.39 -13.38
CA ALA A 238 -0.68 -29.81 -14.69
C ALA A 238 -1.59 -28.64 -15.07
N ALA A 239 -2.86 -28.68 -14.69
CA ALA A 239 -3.81 -27.61 -14.97
C ALA A 239 -3.49 -26.37 -14.13
N LEU A 240 -3.16 -26.58 -12.85
CA LEU A 240 -2.74 -25.52 -11.94
C LEU A 240 -1.39 -24.93 -12.36
N ARG A 241 -0.43 -25.74 -12.83
CA ARG A 241 0.83 -25.26 -13.39
C ARG A 241 0.60 -24.37 -14.62
N SER A 242 -0.25 -24.83 -15.56
CA SER A 242 -0.63 -24.02 -16.72
C SER A 242 -1.31 -22.70 -16.32
N ALA A 243 -2.13 -22.72 -15.25
CA ALA A 243 -2.72 -21.50 -14.70
C ALA A 243 -1.67 -20.58 -14.06
N ALA A 244 -0.73 -21.15 -13.30
CA ALA A 244 0.37 -20.43 -12.66
C ALA A 244 1.27 -19.72 -13.68
N GLU A 245 1.55 -20.34 -14.83
CA GLU A 245 2.30 -19.73 -15.93
C GLU A 245 1.59 -18.48 -16.48
N ARG A 246 0.26 -18.56 -16.68
CA ARG A 246 -0.54 -17.41 -17.18
C ARG A 246 -0.53 -16.22 -16.23
N VAL A 247 -0.38 -16.46 -14.93
CA VAL A 247 -0.31 -15.40 -13.90
C VAL A 247 1.12 -15.08 -13.47
N GLY A 248 2.13 -15.63 -14.14
CA GLY A 248 3.55 -15.31 -13.93
C GLY A 248 4.17 -15.91 -12.67
N LEU A 249 3.52 -16.88 -12.03
CA LEU A 249 4.05 -17.59 -10.86
C LEU A 249 5.00 -18.74 -11.25
N TRP A 250 4.97 -19.15 -12.52
CA TRP A 250 5.79 -20.21 -13.09
C TRP A 250 6.40 -19.73 -14.40
N ARG A 251 7.69 -20.00 -14.64
CA ARG A 251 8.42 -19.56 -15.85
C ARG A 251 9.51 -20.55 -16.19
N ASP A 252 9.68 -20.85 -17.48
CA ASP A 252 10.76 -21.70 -18.01
C ASP A 252 10.86 -23.07 -17.32
N GLY A 253 9.70 -23.66 -16.97
CA GLY A 253 9.64 -24.97 -16.32
C GLY A 253 9.91 -24.96 -14.81
N ALA A 254 10.11 -23.80 -14.19
CA ALA A 254 10.39 -23.66 -12.77
C ALA A 254 9.46 -22.65 -12.05
N PRO A 255 9.30 -22.77 -10.72
CA PRO A 255 8.71 -21.73 -9.89
C PRO A 255 9.40 -20.37 -10.10
N ALA A 256 8.62 -19.33 -10.37
CA ALA A 256 9.11 -17.96 -10.51
C ALA A 256 8.86 -17.10 -9.25
N ALA A 257 7.94 -17.53 -8.38
CA ALA A 257 7.63 -16.87 -7.12
C ALA A 257 8.18 -17.69 -5.93
N PRO A 258 8.85 -17.06 -4.95
CA PRO A 258 9.39 -17.77 -3.80
C PRO A 258 8.31 -18.16 -2.79
N VAL A 259 8.55 -19.27 -2.08
CA VAL A 259 7.76 -19.71 -0.92
C VAL A 259 8.66 -19.72 0.32
N ILE A 260 8.38 -18.85 1.27
CA ILE A 260 9.14 -18.72 2.52
C ILE A 260 8.58 -19.70 3.56
N THR A 261 9.44 -20.62 3.98
CA THR A 261 9.17 -21.61 5.03
C THR A 261 9.72 -21.14 6.38
N PRO A 262 9.37 -21.80 7.51
CA PRO A 262 10.00 -21.53 8.80
C PRO A 262 11.52 -21.66 8.77
N GLU A 263 12.06 -22.67 8.07
CA GLU A 263 13.50 -22.86 7.92
C GLU A 263 14.15 -21.70 7.15
N THR A 264 13.53 -21.30 6.04
CA THR A 264 14.00 -20.18 5.22
C THR A 264 13.97 -18.87 6.01
N MET A 265 12.89 -18.62 6.75
CA MET A 265 12.77 -17.43 7.59
C MET A 265 13.79 -17.45 8.73
N ALA A 266 14.02 -18.58 9.40
CA ALA A 266 15.00 -18.69 10.48
C ALA A 266 16.41 -18.35 10.02
N ARG A 267 16.77 -18.72 8.77
CA ARG A 267 18.05 -18.36 8.15
C ARG A 267 18.21 -16.85 7.95
N TYR A 268 17.14 -16.15 7.58
CA TYR A 268 17.19 -14.73 7.22
C TYR A 268 16.77 -13.77 8.34
N ALA A 269 16.15 -14.28 9.41
CA ALA A 269 15.68 -13.46 10.52
C ALA A 269 16.77 -12.53 11.10
N PRO A 270 18.03 -12.98 11.34
CA PRO A 270 19.07 -12.08 11.85
C PRO A 270 19.35 -10.89 10.93
N THR A 271 19.31 -11.10 9.60
CA THR A 271 19.50 -10.01 8.64
C THR A 271 18.30 -9.08 8.63
N VAL A 272 17.07 -9.61 8.64
CA VAL A 272 15.84 -8.79 8.70
C VAL A 272 15.82 -7.95 9.97
N ASP A 273 16.18 -8.52 11.12
CA ASP A 273 16.25 -7.81 12.39
C ASP A 273 17.32 -6.71 12.38
N ALA A 274 18.49 -6.98 11.80
CA ALA A 274 19.55 -5.99 11.66
C ALA A 274 19.15 -4.83 10.72
N VAL A 275 18.52 -5.13 9.58
CA VAL A 275 17.93 -4.12 8.68
C VAL A 275 16.88 -3.29 9.42
N GLY A 276 16.01 -3.95 10.18
CA GLY A 276 14.98 -3.31 10.98
C GLY A 276 15.54 -2.37 12.04
N ALA A 277 16.56 -2.80 12.77
CA ALA A 277 17.23 -1.99 13.79
C ALA A 277 17.91 -0.74 13.20
N ILE A 278 18.61 -0.89 12.07
CA ILE A 278 19.22 0.26 11.36
C ILE A 278 18.14 1.22 10.87
N THR A 279 17.08 0.68 10.26
CA THR A 279 15.96 1.50 9.76
C THR A 279 15.30 2.27 10.92
N ALA A 280 15.00 1.59 12.01
CA ALA A 280 14.37 2.20 13.17
C ALA A 280 15.26 3.31 13.76
N SER A 281 16.53 3.01 14.00
CA SER A 281 17.50 3.97 14.54
C SER A 281 17.62 5.22 13.66
N GLN A 282 17.70 5.06 12.34
CA GLN A 282 17.80 6.21 11.43
C GLN A 282 16.56 7.10 11.46
N PHE A 283 15.37 6.53 11.67
CA PHE A 283 14.11 7.27 11.56
C PHE A 283 13.62 7.85 12.87
N VAL A 284 13.94 7.24 14.03
CA VAL A 284 13.58 7.78 15.36
C VAL A 284 14.05 9.23 15.48
N ASP A 285 15.29 9.52 15.10
CA ASP A 285 15.87 10.88 15.18
C ASP A 285 15.29 11.86 14.14
N LYS A 286 14.53 11.36 13.15
CA LYS A 286 13.91 12.17 12.10
C LYS A 286 12.46 12.52 12.41
N MET A 287 11.85 11.94 13.44
CA MET A 287 10.43 12.17 13.76
C MET A 287 10.12 13.65 14.03
N GLY A 288 11.02 14.38 14.70
CA GLY A 288 10.88 15.84 14.87
C GLY A 288 10.90 16.60 13.54
N THR A 289 11.78 16.20 12.61
CA THR A 289 11.85 16.77 11.25
C THR A 289 10.57 16.49 10.47
N MET A 290 10.03 15.27 10.56
CA MET A 290 8.79 14.88 9.89
C MET A 290 7.59 15.66 10.41
N ARG A 291 7.50 15.88 11.73
CA ARG A 291 6.45 16.73 12.33
C ARG A 291 6.53 18.17 11.85
N ALA A 292 7.73 18.76 11.84
CA ALA A 292 7.93 20.12 11.34
C ALA A 292 7.57 20.24 9.86
N LEU A 293 7.98 19.27 9.04
CA LEU A 293 7.61 19.21 7.62
C LEU A 293 6.09 19.14 7.45
N LEU A 294 5.41 18.24 8.16
CA LEU A 294 3.96 18.10 8.12
C LEU A 294 3.24 19.39 8.55
N ALA A 295 3.66 20.03 9.64
CA ALA A 295 3.11 21.30 10.10
C ALA A 295 3.27 22.43 9.07
N SER A 296 4.34 22.39 8.28
CA SER A 296 4.59 23.37 7.22
C SER A 296 3.76 23.17 5.96
N THR A 297 3.05 22.05 5.81
CA THR A 297 2.25 21.75 4.61
C THR A 297 0.93 22.54 4.56
N THR A 298 0.25 22.55 3.41
CA THR A 298 -1.08 23.15 3.26
C THR A 298 -2.07 22.66 4.33
N SER A 299 -2.23 21.34 4.49
CA SER A 299 -3.04 20.75 5.56
C SER A 299 -2.52 21.10 6.96
N GLY A 300 -1.20 21.05 7.18
CA GLY A 300 -0.59 21.35 8.47
C GLY A 300 -0.85 22.77 8.95
N ARG A 301 -0.76 23.76 8.06
CA ARG A 301 -1.05 25.17 8.36
C ARG A 301 -2.52 25.42 8.73
N GLN A 302 -3.44 24.53 8.34
CA GLN A 302 -4.83 24.56 8.76
C GLN A 302 -5.09 23.80 10.08
N GLY A 303 -4.04 23.24 10.70
CA GLY A 303 -4.10 22.52 11.95
C GLY A 303 -4.56 21.07 11.83
N VAL A 304 -4.41 20.44 10.65
CA VAL A 304 -4.61 18.99 10.52
C VAL A 304 -3.55 18.28 11.38
N PRO A 305 -3.95 17.31 12.24
CA PRO A 305 -2.99 16.58 13.07
C PRO A 305 -1.94 15.81 12.23
N PRO A 306 -0.67 15.79 12.63
CA PRO A 306 0.38 15.08 11.89
C PRO A 306 0.07 13.60 11.62
N GLU A 307 -0.52 12.90 12.58
CA GLU A 307 -0.93 11.49 12.46
C GLU A 307 -1.97 11.27 11.34
N ASN A 308 -2.82 12.27 11.07
CA ASN A 308 -3.77 12.21 9.96
C ASN A 308 -3.10 12.45 8.60
N MET A 309 -1.90 13.03 8.55
CA MET A 309 -1.18 13.28 7.29
C MET A 309 -0.07 12.27 7.04
N MET A 310 0.41 11.59 8.09
CA MET A 310 1.59 10.76 8.04
C MET A 310 1.46 9.61 7.05
N LEU A 311 0.30 8.97 6.94
CA LEU A 311 0.11 7.90 5.94
C LEU A 311 0.36 8.40 4.51
N HIS A 312 0.00 9.66 4.23
CA HIS A 312 0.26 10.24 2.92
C HIS A 312 1.75 10.54 2.71
N LEU A 313 2.40 11.18 3.70
CA LEU A 313 3.85 11.42 3.68
C LEU A 313 4.65 10.12 3.55
N TRP A 314 4.19 9.06 4.21
CA TRP A 314 4.80 7.74 4.19
C TRP A 314 4.99 7.20 2.77
N ARG A 315 4.03 7.46 1.86
CA ARG A 315 4.14 7.06 0.45
C ARG A 315 5.34 7.72 -0.24
N TYR A 316 5.67 8.96 0.10
CA TYR A 316 6.84 9.69 -0.43
C TYR A 316 8.14 9.13 0.14
N VAL A 317 8.16 8.86 1.45
CA VAL A 317 9.30 8.23 2.11
C VAL A 317 9.60 6.85 1.51
N ARG A 318 8.57 6.01 1.33
CA ARG A 318 8.72 4.68 0.72
C ARG A 318 9.27 4.73 -0.70
N ARG A 319 8.75 5.65 -1.54
CA ARG A 319 9.27 5.87 -2.90
C ARG A 319 10.74 6.25 -2.90
N SER A 320 11.12 7.17 -2.00
CA SER A 320 12.52 7.60 -1.85
C SER A 320 13.42 6.44 -1.42
N ILE A 321 13.00 5.66 -0.41
CA ILE A 321 13.76 4.50 0.05
C ILE A 321 13.90 3.47 -1.06
N ALA A 322 12.81 3.10 -1.74
CA ALA A 322 12.86 2.14 -2.84
C ALA A 322 13.90 2.55 -3.88
N ARG A 323 13.87 3.81 -4.33
CA ARG A 323 14.85 4.37 -5.27
C ARG A 323 16.28 4.27 -4.76
N GLY A 324 16.50 4.58 -3.48
CA GLY A 324 17.82 4.42 -2.84
C GLY A 324 18.29 2.97 -2.90
N LEU A 325 17.43 2.02 -2.52
CA LEU A 325 17.80 0.60 -2.49
C LEU A 325 18.08 0.02 -3.89
N TYR A 326 17.33 0.43 -4.93
CA TYR A 326 17.65 0.05 -6.32
C TYR A 326 18.95 0.70 -6.79
N ALA A 327 19.19 1.97 -6.45
CA ALA A 327 20.40 2.68 -6.86
C ALA A 327 21.68 2.08 -6.24
N GLU A 328 21.61 1.58 -5.00
CA GLU A 328 22.70 0.87 -4.33
C GLU A 328 22.80 -0.62 -4.73
N GLY A 329 21.94 -1.10 -5.64
CA GLY A 329 21.94 -2.50 -6.08
C GLY A 329 21.50 -3.50 -5.00
N ILE A 330 20.83 -3.03 -3.94
CA ILE A 330 20.28 -3.89 -2.87
C ILE A 330 19.01 -4.58 -3.37
N LEU A 331 18.12 -3.83 -4.03
CA LEU A 331 16.98 -4.40 -4.74
C LEU A 331 17.36 -4.58 -6.21
N THR A 332 17.21 -5.79 -6.72
CA THR A 332 17.61 -6.18 -8.08
C THR A 332 16.52 -6.96 -8.80
N ASP A 333 15.31 -6.99 -8.23
CA ASP A 333 14.18 -7.66 -8.87
C ASP A 333 13.70 -6.90 -10.12
N ARG A 334 12.74 -7.50 -10.81
CA ARG A 334 12.14 -6.91 -12.02
C ARG A 334 10.90 -6.07 -11.72
N LEU A 335 10.64 -5.74 -10.46
CA LEU A 335 9.44 -5.01 -10.07
C LEU A 335 9.27 -3.64 -10.76
N PRO A 336 10.34 -2.86 -10.99
CA PRO A 336 10.23 -1.61 -11.75
C PRO A 336 9.73 -1.82 -13.20
N ASP A 337 10.06 -2.98 -13.80
CA ASP A 337 9.70 -3.32 -15.18
C ASP A 337 8.33 -4.00 -15.27
N THR A 338 8.05 -4.96 -14.38
CA THR A 338 6.86 -5.82 -14.43
C THR A 338 5.68 -5.24 -13.65
N GLY A 339 5.94 -4.33 -12.71
CA GLY A 339 4.95 -3.69 -11.85
C GLY A 339 4.38 -4.56 -10.73
N LEU A 340 4.74 -5.85 -10.66
CA LEU A 340 4.30 -6.76 -9.60
C LEU A 340 5.34 -7.87 -9.31
N THR A 341 5.55 -8.11 -8.01
CA THR A 341 6.23 -9.29 -7.46
C THR A 341 5.28 -10.01 -6.50
N THR A 342 5.25 -11.35 -6.55
CA THR A 342 4.47 -12.18 -5.62
C THR A 342 5.41 -13.05 -4.80
N VAL A 343 5.19 -13.06 -3.47
CA VAL A 343 5.91 -13.92 -2.52
C VAL A 343 4.89 -14.67 -1.68
N PHE A 344 5.10 -15.97 -1.46
CA PHE A 344 4.29 -16.75 -0.54
C PHE A 344 5.05 -16.99 0.76
N TYR A 345 4.33 -17.16 1.86
CA TYR A 345 4.91 -17.66 3.11
C TYR A 345 3.94 -18.60 3.83
N ALA A 346 4.50 -19.58 4.55
CA ALA A 346 3.71 -20.48 5.36
C ALA A 346 3.17 -19.76 6.61
N ASN A 347 1.89 -19.98 6.94
CA ASN A 347 1.21 -19.29 8.03
C ASN A 347 1.76 -19.65 9.43
N ASP A 348 2.52 -20.73 9.54
CA ASP A 348 3.23 -21.17 10.75
C ASP A 348 4.56 -20.42 10.98
N VAL A 349 4.96 -19.54 10.06
CA VAL A 349 6.05 -18.59 10.28
C VAL A 349 5.58 -17.47 11.20
N THR A 350 5.67 -17.71 12.52
CA THR A 350 5.17 -16.82 13.58
C THR A 350 5.62 -15.36 13.44
N LEU A 351 6.87 -15.14 13.03
CA LEU A 351 7.42 -13.80 12.81
C LEU A 351 6.64 -13.03 11.74
N LEU A 352 6.31 -13.67 10.62
CA LEU A 352 5.58 -13.06 9.51
C LEU A 352 4.10 -12.85 9.83
N ALA A 353 3.49 -13.80 10.53
CA ALA A 353 2.10 -13.68 10.97
C ALA A 353 1.89 -12.46 11.88
N ARG A 354 2.89 -12.08 12.69
CA ARG A 354 2.84 -10.87 13.53
C ARG A 354 3.11 -9.59 12.74
N LEU A 355 4.11 -9.62 11.86
CA LEU A 355 4.57 -8.42 11.13
C LEU A 355 3.62 -8.01 9.99
N LEU A 356 2.74 -8.90 9.53
CA LEU A 356 1.86 -8.66 8.38
C LEU A 356 0.35 -8.76 8.72
N ALA A 357 0.01 -8.97 9.99
CA ALA A 357 -1.34 -8.75 10.52
C ALA A 357 -1.62 -7.24 10.65
#